data_AF-A0A956JAN1-F1
#
_entry.id   AF-A0A956JAN1-F1
#
_cell.length_a   1.000
_cell.length_b   1.000
_cell.length_c   1.000
_cell.angle_alpha   90.00
_cell.angle_beta   90.00
_cell.angle_gamma   90.00
#
_symmetry.space_group_name_H-M   'P 1'
#
loop_
_entity.id
_entity.type
_entity.pdbx_description
1 polymer ?
#
loop_
_entity_poly.entity_id
_entity_poly.type
_entity_poly.pdbx_seq_one_letter_code
_entity_poly.pdbx_strand_id
1 'polypeptide(L)'
;YGAYLADGSEYRGDYAVDDAALRRFHRERLEILAPLAELVAFETIPCLREAEQIAAVLAEHPVPAWVSLCCRDDAHVGHGEPIERCAQAVLDLPCVVAVGVNCCAPVHVEGLVSRLRAITSRPLLAYPNAGERYADGSWCGDRIAPDELVALAERWHAAGARLIGGCCRTTPHHIAALDRWRRERGRSAHSASSSSECST
;
A
#
# COMPACT_ATOMS: atom_id res chain seq x y z
N TYR A 1 -10.76 -2.39 -9.95
CA TYR A 1 -11.63 -2.93 -11.01
C TYR A 1 -10.98 -4.13 -11.68
N GLY A 2 -9.67 -4.09 -11.99
CA GLY A 2 -8.96 -5.23 -12.61
C GLY A 2 -9.22 -6.59 -11.95
N ALA A 3 -9.24 -6.65 -10.61
CA ALA A 3 -9.50 -7.90 -9.87
C ALA A 3 -10.90 -8.50 -10.15
N TYR A 4 -11.91 -7.67 -10.47
CA TYR A 4 -13.25 -8.15 -10.84
C TYR A 4 -13.24 -8.90 -12.19
N LEU A 5 -12.31 -8.56 -13.10
CA LEU A 5 -12.19 -9.20 -14.41
C LEU A 5 -11.54 -10.59 -14.34
N ALA A 6 -10.87 -10.92 -13.23
CA ALA A 6 -10.22 -12.20 -12.99
C ALA A 6 -9.18 -12.61 -14.07
N ASP A 7 -8.48 -11.63 -14.64
CA ASP A 7 -7.51 -11.81 -15.72
C ASP A 7 -6.13 -11.19 -15.40
N GLY A 8 -5.90 -10.84 -14.13
CA GLY A 8 -4.67 -10.20 -13.66
C GLY A 8 -4.55 -8.73 -14.04
N SER A 9 -5.60 -8.08 -14.57
CA SER A 9 -5.58 -6.66 -14.91
C SER A 9 -5.35 -5.76 -13.69
N GLU A 10 -5.51 -6.25 -12.46
CA GLU A 10 -5.11 -5.54 -11.24
C GLU A 10 -3.59 -5.31 -11.11
N TYR A 11 -2.77 -5.94 -11.97
CA TYR A 11 -1.33 -5.72 -12.06
C TYR A 11 -0.92 -4.91 -13.31
N ARG A 12 -1.86 -4.64 -14.23
CA ARG A 12 -1.60 -4.01 -15.53
C ARG A 12 -2.39 -2.73 -15.78
N GLY A 13 -3.60 -2.61 -15.22
CA GLY A 13 -4.47 -1.46 -15.39
C GLY A 13 -5.03 -1.25 -16.80
N ASP A 14 -4.94 -2.26 -17.67
CA ASP A 14 -5.29 -2.22 -19.09
C ASP A 14 -6.72 -2.73 -19.37
N TYR A 15 -7.72 -2.17 -18.70
CA TYR A 15 -9.11 -2.61 -18.84
C TYR A 15 -10.02 -1.63 -19.60
N ALA A 16 -10.87 -2.19 -20.47
CA ALA A 16 -11.80 -1.47 -21.34
C ALA A 16 -13.16 -1.23 -20.64
N VAL A 17 -13.19 -0.26 -19.74
CA VAL A 17 -14.41 0.27 -19.10
C VAL A 17 -14.43 1.78 -19.29
N ASP A 18 -15.59 2.44 -19.30
CA ASP A 18 -15.66 3.91 -19.27
C ASP A 18 -15.54 4.46 -17.82
N ASP A 19 -15.26 5.77 -17.70
CA ASP A 19 -15.03 6.41 -16.39
C ASP A 19 -16.29 6.42 -15.51
N ALA A 20 -17.48 6.54 -16.10
CA ALA A 20 -18.73 6.59 -15.36
C ALA A 20 -19.04 5.23 -14.73
N ALA A 21 -18.83 4.15 -15.48
CA ALA A 21 -18.95 2.78 -15.01
C ALA A 21 -17.89 2.44 -13.97
N LEU A 22 -16.63 2.87 -14.16
CA LEU A 22 -15.56 2.67 -13.17
C LEU A 22 -15.84 3.41 -11.87
N ARG A 23 -16.35 4.66 -11.95
CA ARG A 23 -16.77 5.44 -10.79
C ARG A 23 -17.94 4.79 -10.05
N ARG A 24 -18.97 4.36 -10.79
CA ARG A 24 -20.13 3.66 -10.20
C ARG A 24 -19.69 2.37 -9.50
N PHE A 25 -18.80 1.60 -10.10
CA PHE A 25 -18.26 0.36 -9.51
C PHE A 25 -17.64 0.58 -8.13
N HIS A 26 -16.89 1.67 -7.94
CA HIS A 26 -16.30 2.00 -6.64
C HIS A 26 -17.32 2.59 -5.67
N ARG A 27 -18.23 3.47 -6.14
CA ARG A 27 -19.26 4.09 -5.30
C ARG A 27 -20.17 3.07 -4.64
N GLU A 28 -20.73 2.13 -5.40
CA GLU A 28 -21.67 1.13 -4.90
C GLU A 28 -21.06 0.30 -3.76
N ARG A 29 -19.76 -0.06 -3.89
CA ARG A 29 -19.04 -0.80 -2.85
C ARG A 29 -18.76 0.07 -1.62
N LEU A 30 -18.39 1.34 -1.83
CA LEU A 30 -18.14 2.27 -0.74
C LEU A 30 -19.39 2.47 0.12
N GLU A 31 -20.55 2.66 -0.51
CA GLU A 31 -21.84 2.86 0.18
C GLU A 31 -22.23 1.65 1.07
N ILE A 32 -21.87 0.44 0.65
CA ILE A 32 -22.09 -0.78 1.43
C ILE A 32 -21.09 -0.91 2.58
N LEU A 33 -19.81 -0.64 2.33
CA LEU A 33 -18.74 -0.89 3.30
C LEU A 33 -18.58 0.21 4.34
N ALA A 34 -18.78 1.48 3.95
CA ALA A 34 -18.55 2.64 4.81
C ALA A 34 -19.33 2.61 6.13
N PRO A 35 -20.61 2.20 6.18
CA PRO A 35 -21.35 2.13 7.45
C PRO A 35 -20.86 1.00 8.38
N LEU A 36 -20.06 0.05 7.87
CA LEU A 36 -19.62 -1.16 8.57
C LEU A 36 -18.16 -1.12 8.99
N ALA A 37 -17.41 -0.09 8.60
CA ALA A 37 -15.96 -0.04 8.79
C ALA A 37 -15.52 1.33 9.35
N GLU A 38 -14.47 1.31 10.17
CA GLU A 38 -13.83 2.54 10.66
C GLU A 38 -12.99 3.23 9.57
N LEU A 39 -12.55 2.44 8.58
CA LEU A 39 -11.77 2.88 7.45
C LEU A 39 -12.01 1.95 6.25
N VAL A 40 -11.99 2.50 5.03
CA VAL A 40 -12.08 1.73 3.79
C VAL A 40 -10.74 1.67 3.06
N ALA A 41 -10.26 0.46 2.79
CA ALA A 41 -9.03 0.20 2.07
C ALA A 41 -9.27 0.11 0.55
N PHE A 42 -8.78 1.09 -0.20
CA PHE A 42 -8.65 0.97 -1.65
C PHE A 42 -7.25 0.44 -1.96
N GLU A 43 -7.15 -0.83 -2.31
CA GLU A 43 -5.85 -1.50 -2.48
C GLU A 43 -5.68 -2.11 -3.87
N THR A 44 -4.41 -2.30 -4.25
CA THR A 44 -4.01 -2.88 -5.54
C THR A 44 -4.54 -2.05 -6.71
N ILE A 45 -4.39 -0.72 -6.64
CA ILE A 45 -4.79 0.19 -7.72
C ILE A 45 -3.63 0.31 -8.74
N PRO A 46 -3.80 -0.13 -10.00
CA PRO A 46 -2.68 -0.29 -10.93
C PRO A 46 -2.44 0.90 -11.88
N CYS A 47 -3.31 1.92 -11.89
CA CYS A 47 -3.24 3.01 -12.86
C CYS A 47 -3.76 4.33 -12.27
N LEU A 48 -3.33 5.44 -12.89
CA LEU A 48 -3.75 6.79 -12.51
C LEU A 48 -5.25 6.98 -12.69
N ARG A 49 -5.78 6.50 -13.82
CA ARG A 49 -7.19 6.65 -14.19
C ARG A 49 -8.14 6.12 -13.10
N GLU A 50 -7.81 4.98 -12.49
CA GLU A 50 -8.62 4.42 -11.40
C GLU A 50 -8.46 5.21 -10.11
N ALA A 51 -7.25 5.67 -9.79
CA ALA A 51 -7.02 6.54 -8.64
C ALA A 51 -7.84 7.85 -8.75
N GLU A 52 -7.95 8.44 -9.94
CA GLU A 52 -8.79 9.63 -10.19
C GLU A 52 -10.29 9.34 -9.98
N GLN A 53 -10.79 8.17 -10.41
CA GLN A 53 -12.19 7.82 -10.14
C GLN A 53 -12.45 7.53 -8.65
N ILE A 54 -11.50 6.90 -7.96
CA ILE A 54 -11.57 6.71 -6.50
C ILE A 54 -11.56 8.07 -5.78
N ALA A 55 -10.70 9.00 -6.19
CA ALA A 55 -10.66 10.35 -5.65
C ALA A 55 -12.00 11.06 -5.81
N ALA A 56 -12.63 10.94 -6.99
CA ALA A 56 -13.93 11.52 -7.23
C ALA A 56 -15.04 10.92 -6.35
N VAL A 57 -15.03 9.59 -6.15
CA VAL A 57 -15.97 8.93 -5.24
C VAL A 57 -15.77 9.41 -3.79
N LEU A 58 -14.52 9.52 -3.33
CA LEU A 58 -14.20 9.99 -1.97
C LEU A 58 -14.47 11.48 -1.75
N ALA A 59 -14.45 12.30 -2.81
CA ALA A 59 -14.88 13.69 -2.75
C ALA A 59 -16.40 13.82 -2.57
N GLU A 60 -17.18 12.94 -3.21
CA GLU A 60 -18.65 12.88 -3.08
C GLU A 60 -19.08 12.24 -1.74
N HIS A 61 -18.34 11.22 -1.28
CA HIS A 61 -18.65 10.41 -0.09
C HIS A 61 -17.42 10.30 0.82
N PRO A 62 -17.07 11.35 1.57
CA PRO A 62 -15.86 11.36 2.39
C PRO A 62 -15.98 10.41 3.57
N VAL A 63 -15.12 9.39 3.57
CA VAL A 63 -14.96 8.43 4.68
C VAL A 63 -13.46 8.21 4.91
N PRO A 64 -13.01 7.89 6.13
CA PRO A 64 -11.62 7.55 6.36
C PRO A 64 -11.19 6.43 5.40
N ALA A 65 -10.16 6.68 4.61
CA ALA A 65 -9.71 5.74 3.60
C ALA A 65 -8.19 5.74 3.48
N TRP A 66 -7.63 4.62 3.06
CA TRP A 66 -6.29 4.60 2.48
C TRP A 66 -6.33 4.17 1.02
N VAL A 67 -5.32 4.59 0.27
CA VAL A 67 -5.15 4.20 -1.14
C VAL A 67 -3.77 3.59 -1.33
N SER A 68 -3.72 2.33 -1.75
CA SER A 68 -2.49 1.60 -2.02
C SER A 68 -2.38 1.22 -3.50
N LEU A 69 -1.21 1.50 -4.06
CA LEU A 69 -0.90 1.35 -5.48
C LEU A 69 -0.15 0.04 -5.74
N CYS A 70 -0.50 -0.65 -6.83
CA CYS A 70 0.25 -1.80 -7.33
C CYS A 70 1.28 -1.35 -8.35
N CYS A 71 2.55 -1.70 -8.14
CA CYS A 71 3.69 -1.19 -8.91
C CYS A 71 4.49 -2.31 -9.58
N ARG A 72 5.01 -2.00 -10.77
CA ARG A 72 5.78 -2.95 -11.59
C ARG A 72 7.30 -2.82 -11.43
N ASP A 73 7.75 -1.68 -10.92
CA ASP A 73 9.16 -1.33 -10.69
C ASP A 73 9.26 -0.29 -9.55
N ASP A 74 10.46 0.30 -9.35
CA ASP A 74 10.76 1.24 -8.27
C ASP A 74 10.11 2.63 -8.41
N ALA A 75 9.40 2.90 -9.51
CA ALA A 75 8.88 4.23 -9.83
C ALA A 75 7.48 4.25 -10.45
N HIS A 76 7.00 3.16 -11.03
CA HIS A 76 5.76 3.15 -11.82
C HIS A 76 4.72 2.16 -11.31
N VAL A 77 3.45 2.58 -11.38
CA VAL A 77 2.31 1.68 -11.18
C VAL A 77 2.24 0.63 -12.30
N GLY A 78 1.42 -0.41 -12.14
CA GLY A 78 1.28 -1.51 -13.10
C GLY A 78 1.12 -1.07 -14.55
N HIS A 79 0.27 -0.07 -14.79
CA HIS A 79 0.01 0.49 -16.12
C HIS A 79 1.18 1.33 -16.68
N GLY A 80 1.93 1.99 -15.80
CA GLY A 80 3.21 2.61 -16.14
C GLY A 80 3.33 4.10 -15.81
N GLU A 81 2.32 4.72 -15.21
CA GLU A 81 2.43 6.09 -14.73
C GLU A 81 3.37 6.18 -13.51
N PRO A 82 4.07 7.31 -13.30
CA PRO A 82 4.84 7.55 -12.08
C PRO A 82 3.96 7.46 -10.84
N ILE A 83 4.43 6.74 -9.81
CA ILE A 83 3.68 6.51 -8.57
C ILE A 83 3.27 7.82 -7.89
N GLU A 84 4.13 8.84 -7.96
CA GLU A 84 3.89 10.16 -7.38
C GLU A 84 2.64 10.82 -7.99
N ARG A 85 2.45 10.67 -9.30
CA ARG A 85 1.28 11.22 -10.01
C ARG A 85 -0.01 10.51 -9.60
N CYS A 86 0.04 9.18 -9.45
CA CYS A 86 -1.10 8.40 -8.96
C CYS A 86 -1.47 8.76 -7.52
N ALA A 87 -0.48 8.93 -6.65
CA ALA A 87 -0.72 9.34 -5.27
C ALA A 87 -1.28 10.77 -5.18
N GLN A 88 -0.77 11.71 -5.98
CA GLN A 88 -1.27 13.09 -6.01
C GLN A 88 -2.76 13.19 -6.31
N ALA A 89 -3.32 12.28 -7.10
CA ALA A 89 -4.76 12.25 -7.41
C ALA A 89 -5.65 12.16 -6.16
N VAL A 90 -5.16 11.59 -5.05
CA VAL A 90 -5.93 11.37 -3.81
C VAL A 90 -5.42 12.19 -2.63
N LEU A 91 -4.22 12.77 -2.73
CA LEU A 91 -3.56 13.46 -1.61
C LEU A 91 -4.20 14.80 -1.21
N ASP A 92 -5.03 15.42 -2.04
CA ASP A 92 -5.72 16.65 -1.65
C ASP A 92 -6.99 16.37 -0.82
N LEU A 93 -7.39 15.10 -0.71
CA LEU A 93 -8.57 14.70 0.05
C LEU A 93 -8.24 14.52 1.54
N PRO A 94 -8.89 15.27 2.47
CA PRO A 94 -8.64 15.12 3.90
C PRO A 94 -9.04 13.75 4.46
N CYS A 95 -10.01 13.09 3.82
CA CYS A 95 -10.50 11.77 4.20
C CYS A 95 -9.52 10.64 3.85
N VAL A 96 -8.53 10.90 2.98
CA VAL A 96 -7.44 9.96 2.68
C VAL A 96 -6.36 10.10 3.76
N VAL A 97 -6.33 9.14 4.68
CA VAL A 97 -5.48 9.18 5.87
C VAL A 97 -4.11 8.57 5.65
N ALA A 98 -3.94 7.74 4.62
CA ALA A 98 -2.67 7.12 4.25
C ALA A 98 -2.62 6.75 2.76
N VAL A 99 -1.42 6.72 2.20
CA VAL A 99 -1.16 6.22 0.83
C VAL A 99 0.03 5.28 0.83
N GLY A 100 0.15 4.38 -0.13
CA GLY A 100 1.27 3.44 -0.10
C GLY A 100 1.28 2.44 -1.23
N VAL A 101 1.93 1.31 -0.99
CA VAL A 101 2.08 0.23 -1.96
C VAL A 101 1.77 -1.13 -1.36
N ASN A 102 1.18 -1.98 -2.19
CA ASN A 102 0.91 -3.37 -1.88
C ASN A 102 0.94 -4.24 -3.13
N CYS A 103 0.96 -5.55 -2.92
CA CYS A 103 0.91 -6.55 -3.99
C CYS A 103 2.01 -6.39 -5.07
N CYS A 104 3.13 -5.77 -4.72
CA CYS A 104 4.33 -5.63 -5.55
C CYS A 104 5.46 -6.51 -5.00
N ALA A 105 6.56 -6.62 -5.75
CA ALA A 105 7.75 -7.33 -5.29
C ALA A 105 8.45 -6.53 -4.16
N PRO A 106 8.88 -7.18 -3.05
CA PRO A 106 9.52 -6.53 -1.91
C PRO A 106 10.72 -5.64 -2.25
N VAL A 107 11.46 -6.00 -3.29
CA VAL A 107 12.66 -5.28 -3.76
C VAL A 107 12.33 -3.84 -4.18
N HIS A 108 11.12 -3.59 -4.69
CA HIS A 108 10.73 -2.27 -5.20
C HIS A 108 10.22 -1.32 -4.10
N VAL A 109 9.79 -1.87 -2.96
CA VAL A 109 9.04 -1.11 -1.95
C VAL A 109 9.85 0.04 -1.37
N GLU A 110 11.16 -0.12 -1.16
CA GLU A 110 12.01 0.94 -0.59
C GLU A 110 12.03 2.18 -1.50
N GLY A 111 12.29 2.01 -2.79
CA GLY A 111 12.30 3.11 -3.77
C GLY A 111 10.92 3.78 -3.89
N LEU A 112 9.86 2.98 -3.93
CA LEU A 112 8.49 3.49 -4.01
C LEU A 112 8.10 4.31 -2.76
N VAL A 113 8.45 3.83 -1.56
CA VAL A 113 8.19 4.54 -0.30
C VAL A 113 8.98 5.85 -0.24
N SER A 114 10.26 5.85 -0.64
CA SER A 114 11.07 7.08 -0.68
C SER A 114 10.47 8.14 -1.60
N ARG A 115 9.98 7.74 -2.79
CA ARG A 115 9.30 8.63 -3.74
C ARG A 115 8.02 9.22 -3.16
N LEU A 116 7.15 8.39 -2.60
CA LEU A 116 5.94 8.85 -1.92
C LEU A 116 6.27 9.76 -0.75
N ARG A 117 7.34 9.47 0.00
CA ARG A 117 7.72 10.30 1.13
C ARG A 117 8.13 11.71 0.72
N ALA A 118 8.74 11.87 -0.45
CA ALA A 118 9.14 13.18 -0.97
C ALA A 118 7.98 14.14 -1.26
N ILE A 119 6.75 13.62 -1.43
CA ILE A 119 5.59 14.43 -1.87
C ILE A 119 4.49 14.59 -0.82
N THR A 120 4.57 13.91 0.32
CA THR A 120 3.56 14.03 1.38
C THR A 120 4.18 13.81 2.74
N SER A 121 3.49 14.21 3.82
CA SER A 121 3.82 13.87 5.21
C SER A 121 2.87 12.82 5.80
N ARG A 122 1.80 12.45 5.08
CA ARG A 122 0.84 11.43 5.52
C ARG A 122 1.54 10.09 5.82
N PRO A 123 0.98 9.28 6.73
CA PRO A 123 1.44 7.91 6.93
C PRO A 123 1.52 7.13 5.61
N LEU A 124 2.60 6.37 5.45
CA LEU A 124 2.82 5.54 4.26
C LEU A 124 2.61 4.05 4.58
N LEU A 125 1.92 3.34 3.68
CA LEU A 125 1.71 1.89 3.76
C LEU A 125 2.74 1.12 2.91
N ALA A 126 3.17 -0.04 3.42
CA ALA A 126 4.02 -0.97 2.70
C ALA A 126 3.66 -2.42 3.08
N TYR A 127 2.97 -3.13 2.19
CA TYR A 127 2.61 -4.53 2.41
C TYR A 127 2.71 -5.34 1.11
N PRO A 128 3.93 -5.74 0.70
CA PRO A 128 4.18 -6.43 -0.58
C PRO A 128 3.85 -7.93 -0.54
N ASN A 129 4.03 -8.60 -1.67
CA ASN A 129 4.01 -10.07 -1.75
C ASN A 129 5.20 -10.66 -0.99
N ALA A 130 5.17 -11.96 -0.68
CA ALA A 130 6.28 -12.65 -0.01
C ALA A 130 7.47 -12.99 -0.93
N GLY A 131 7.75 -12.18 -1.97
CA GLY A 131 8.84 -12.40 -2.93
C GLY A 131 8.44 -13.15 -4.21
N GLU A 132 7.55 -14.14 -4.09
CA GLU A 132 7.00 -14.88 -5.23
C GLU A 132 6.28 -13.93 -6.22
N ARG A 133 6.40 -14.22 -7.53
CA ARG A 133 5.71 -13.50 -8.62
C ARG A 133 4.55 -14.33 -9.15
N TYR A 134 3.42 -13.68 -9.42
CA TYR A 134 2.31 -14.31 -10.12
C TYR A 134 2.51 -14.22 -11.64
N ALA A 135 2.58 -15.35 -12.32
CA ALA A 135 2.75 -15.47 -13.77
C ALA A 135 2.03 -16.71 -14.29
N ASP A 136 1.34 -16.57 -15.44
CA ASP A 136 0.67 -17.67 -16.15
C ASP A 136 -0.26 -18.52 -15.25
N GLY A 137 -1.02 -17.84 -14.38
CA GLY A 137 -1.96 -18.49 -13.47
C GLY A 137 -1.33 -19.13 -12.23
N SER A 138 0.00 -19.02 -12.05
CA SER A 138 0.75 -19.70 -10.99
C SER A 138 1.71 -18.77 -10.25
N TRP A 139 2.08 -19.13 -9.02
CA TRP A 139 3.13 -18.45 -8.27
C TRP A 139 4.49 -19.07 -8.58
N CYS A 140 5.47 -18.24 -8.90
CA CYS A 140 6.83 -18.64 -9.24
C CYS A 140 7.86 -17.85 -8.43
N GLY A 141 9.04 -18.44 -8.26
CA GLY A 141 10.12 -17.89 -7.43
C GLY A 141 10.06 -18.34 -5.98
N ASP A 142 10.96 -17.79 -5.17
CA ASP A 142 11.11 -18.17 -3.78
C ASP A 142 10.33 -17.25 -2.85
N ARG A 143 9.73 -17.87 -1.83
CA ARG A 143 9.11 -17.14 -0.73
C ARG A 143 10.19 -16.70 0.25
N ILE A 144 10.23 -15.40 0.56
CA ILE A 144 11.09 -14.87 1.61
C ILE A 144 10.73 -15.44 2.97
N ALA A 145 11.73 -15.63 3.83
CA ALA A 145 11.48 -16.05 5.21
C ALA A 145 10.90 -14.89 6.05
N PRO A 146 10.21 -15.18 7.18
CA PRO A 146 9.73 -14.14 8.09
C PRO A 146 10.80 -13.13 8.53
N ASP A 147 12.01 -13.58 8.83
CA ASP A 147 13.11 -12.69 9.27
C ASP A 147 13.69 -11.85 8.12
N GLU A 148 13.64 -12.37 6.89
CA GLU A 148 14.01 -11.62 5.70
C GLU A 148 13.01 -10.48 5.43
N LEU A 149 11.71 -10.74 5.62
CA LEU A 149 10.69 -9.68 5.58
C LEU A 149 10.94 -8.60 6.64
N VAL A 150 11.40 -8.97 7.85
CA VAL A 150 11.75 -7.99 8.89
C VAL A 150 12.92 -7.11 8.45
N ALA A 151 13.98 -7.70 7.89
CA ALA A 151 15.14 -6.94 7.40
C ALA A 151 14.76 -5.96 6.26
N LEU A 152 13.79 -6.33 5.43
CA LEU A 152 13.19 -5.44 4.43
C LEU A 152 12.34 -4.34 5.07
N ALA A 153 11.48 -4.68 6.03
CA ALA A 153 10.61 -3.76 6.75
C ALA A 153 11.38 -2.66 7.51
N GLU A 154 12.58 -2.96 8.00
CA GLU A 154 13.49 -1.97 8.58
C GLU A 154 13.82 -0.85 7.60
N ARG A 155 14.15 -1.22 6.36
CA ARG A 155 14.49 -0.25 5.31
C ARG A 155 13.27 0.55 4.88
N TRP A 156 12.13 -0.10 4.70
CA TRP A 156 10.88 0.59 4.37
C TRP A 156 10.49 1.59 5.45
N HIS A 157 10.66 1.22 6.72
CA HIS A 157 10.37 2.13 7.82
C HIS A 157 11.31 3.33 7.85
N ALA A 158 12.61 3.11 7.64
CA ALA A 158 13.61 4.16 7.53
C ALA A 158 13.30 5.11 6.35
N ALA A 159 12.82 4.57 5.24
CA ALA A 159 12.38 5.34 4.06
C ALA A 159 11.08 6.15 4.31
N GLY A 160 10.30 5.82 5.34
CA GLY A 160 9.12 6.58 5.75
C GLY A 160 7.83 5.77 5.95
N ALA A 161 7.85 4.46 5.70
CA ALA A 161 6.69 3.60 5.93
C ALA A 161 6.33 3.56 7.43
N ARG A 162 5.02 3.54 7.72
CA ARG A 162 4.47 3.49 9.08
C ARG A 162 3.47 2.36 9.26
N LEU A 163 2.75 1.99 8.21
CA LEU A 163 1.84 0.85 8.21
C LEU A 163 2.50 -0.26 7.39
N ILE A 164 3.07 -1.26 8.06
CA ILE A 164 3.87 -2.31 7.43
C ILE A 164 3.19 -3.66 7.63
N GLY A 165 3.07 -4.44 6.56
CA GLY A 165 2.42 -5.74 6.59
C GLY A 165 2.85 -6.65 5.44
N GLY A 166 1.93 -7.52 5.02
CA GLY A 166 2.13 -8.46 3.93
C GLY A 166 0.87 -8.63 3.09
N CYS A 167 1.05 -8.93 1.80
CA CYS A 167 -0.01 -9.24 0.85
C CYS A 167 0.10 -10.71 0.41
N CYS A 168 0.11 -11.01 -0.89
CA CYS A 168 0.07 -12.38 -1.36
C CYS A 168 1.23 -13.22 -0.83
N ARG A 169 0.92 -14.47 -0.48
CA ARG A 169 1.86 -15.50 0.00
C ARG A 169 2.55 -15.22 1.34
N THR A 170 2.31 -14.06 1.94
CA THR A 170 2.66 -13.84 3.33
C THR A 170 1.77 -14.69 4.24
N THR A 171 2.22 -14.92 5.47
CA THR A 171 1.56 -15.82 6.42
C THR A 171 1.52 -15.19 7.81
N PRO A 172 0.73 -15.75 8.75
CA PRO A 172 0.76 -15.28 10.14
C PRO A 172 2.16 -15.28 10.78
N HIS A 173 3.07 -16.16 10.36
CA HIS A 173 4.46 -16.15 10.85
C HIS A 173 5.24 -14.90 10.42
N HIS A 174 5.01 -14.41 9.20
CA HIS A 174 5.57 -13.13 8.73
C HIS A 174 5.08 -11.97 9.60
N ILE A 175 3.76 -11.92 9.85
CA ILE A 175 3.15 -10.87 10.67
C ILE A 175 3.62 -10.95 12.13
N ALA A 176 3.77 -12.15 12.68
CA ALA A 176 4.32 -12.34 14.04
C ALA A 176 5.77 -11.87 14.16
N ALA A 177 6.59 -12.07 13.11
CA ALA A 177 7.96 -11.55 13.07
C ALA A 177 7.98 -10.01 13.02
N LEU A 178 7.13 -9.39 12.18
CA LEU A 178 6.95 -7.93 12.14
C LEU A 178 6.46 -7.36 13.48
N ASP A 179 5.52 -8.03 14.16
CA ASP A 179 5.00 -7.60 15.46
C ASP A 179 6.08 -7.65 16.55
N ARG A 180 6.88 -8.73 16.59
CA ARG A 180 8.02 -8.86 17.51
C ARG A 180 9.02 -7.72 17.29
N TRP A 181 9.44 -7.51 16.05
CA TRP A 181 10.33 -6.42 15.67
C TRP A 181 9.78 -5.04 16.08
N ARG A 182 8.49 -4.76 15.82
CA ARG A 182 7.83 -3.51 16.22
C ARG A 182 7.92 -3.29 17.73
N ARG A 183 7.67 -4.33 18.54
CA ARG A 183 7.72 -4.24 20.01
C ARG A 183 9.13 -3.97 20.52
N GLU A 184 10.13 -4.64 19.97
CA GLU A 184 11.54 -4.47 20.35
C GLU A 184 12.05 -3.06 20.06
N ARG A 185 11.67 -2.50 18.90
CA ARG A 185 11.97 -1.10 18.54
C ARG A 185 11.26 -0.10 19.46
N GLY A 186 10.00 -0.34 19.80
CA GLY A 186 9.25 0.50 20.73
C GLY A 186 9.90 0.58 22.12
N ARG A 187 10.40 -0.55 22.63
CA ARG A 187 11.10 -0.61 23.93
C ARG A 187 12.44 0.12 23.88
N SER A 188 13.20 -0.06 22.80
CA SER A 188 14.51 0.58 22.61
C SER A 188 14.41 2.11 22.55
N ALA A 189 13.35 2.63 21.90
CA ALA A 189 13.07 4.06 21.86
C ALA A 189 12.78 4.64 23.26
N HIS A 190 11.97 3.94 24.08
CA HIS A 190 11.65 4.39 25.44
C HIS A 190 12.87 4.39 26.37
N SER A 191 13.76 3.39 26.27
CA SER A 191 14.99 3.34 27.06
C SER A 191 16.02 4.40 26.67
N ALA A 192 16.06 4.80 25.40
CA ALA A 192 16.96 5.85 24.92
C ALA A 192 16.51 7.24 25.42
N SER A 193 15.20 7.53 25.42
CA SER A 193 14.64 8.77 25.97
C SER A 193 14.87 8.91 27.49
N SER A 194 14.70 7.84 28.27
CA SER A 194 14.92 7.87 29.73
C SER A 194 16.38 8.05 30.13
N SER A 195 17.33 7.71 29.24
CA SER A 195 18.76 7.86 29.49
C SER A 195 19.25 9.29 29.21
N SER A 196 18.52 10.06 28.40
CA SER A 196 18.87 11.46 28.08
C SER A 196 18.42 12.47 29.13
N GLU A 197 17.41 12.14 29.94
CA GLU A 197 16.88 13.01 31.01
C GLU A 197 17.70 12.95 32.31
N CYS A 198 18.68 12.06 32.42
CA CYS A 198 19.52 11.90 33.61
C CYS A 198 20.89 12.60 33.49
N SER A 199 21.07 13.48 32.50
CA SER A 199 22.34 14.18 32.21
C SER A 199 22.23 15.71 32.17
N THR A 200 21.34 16.30 32.98
CA THR A 200 21.26 17.75 33.22
C THR A 200 21.18 18.06 34.70
#